data_AF-A0A7C4TVV4-F1
#
_entry.id   AF-A0A7C4TVV4-F1
#
_cell.length_a   1.000
_cell.length_b   1.000
_cell.length_c   1.000
_cell.angle_alpha   90.00
_cell.angle_beta   90.00
_cell.angle_gamma   90.00
#
_symmetry.space_group_name_H-M   'P 1'
#
loop_
_entity.id
_entity.type
_entity.pdbx_description
1 polymer ?
#
loop_
_entity_poly.entity_id
_entity_poly.type
_entity_poly.pdbx_seq_one_letter_code
_entity_poly.pdbx_strand_id
1 'polypeptide(L)'
;MKGKMLIVLIIVLLLAYILIFYSTLHLKSHITELDNQIENLRRENRELEQTYLTLTRPERIEAIAKKKLHLVEAKDFYVVELKYK
;
A
#
# COMPACT_ATOMS: atom_id res chain seq x y z
N MET A 1 41.74 -46.13 -6.29
CA MET A 1 41.61 -44.65 -6.36
C MET A 1 40.27 -44.17 -6.91
N LYS A 2 39.70 -44.76 -7.97
CA LYS A 2 38.45 -44.31 -8.62
C LYS A 2 37.21 -44.27 -7.69
N GLY A 3 37.04 -45.26 -6.81
CA GLY A 3 35.89 -45.29 -5.88
C GLY A 3 35.86 -44.15 -4.86
N LYS A 4 37.02 -43.68 -4.40
CA LYS A 4 37.11 -42.55 -3.46
C LYS A 4 36.66 -41.23 -4.11
N MET A 5 36.99 -41.03 -5.39
CA MET A 5 36.53 -39.86 -6.15
C MET A 5 35.01 -39.85 -6.34
N LEU A 6 34.41 -41.01 -6.59
CA LEU A 6 32.97 -41.16 -6.75
C LEU A 6 32.21 -40.81 -5.46
N ILE A 7 32.73 -41.24 -4.31
CA ILE A 7 32.17 -40.91 -2.99
C ILE A 7 32.22 -39.40 -2.75
N VAL A 8 33.36 -38.76 -3.04
CA VAL A 8 33.50 -37.30 -2.91
C VAL A 8 32.51 -36.56 -3.81
N LEU A 9 32.34 -37.00 -5.06
CA LEU A 9 31.38 -36.41 -6.00
C LEU A 9 29.94 -36.49 -5.48
N ILE A 10 29.55 -37.64 -4.93
CA ILE A 10 28.22 -37.85 -4.35
C ILE A 10 28.00 -36.93 -3.16
N ILE A 11 29.00 -36.77 -2.29
CA ILE A 11 28.91 -35.87 -1.13
C ILE A 11 28.75 -34.42 -1.59
N VAL A 12 29.51 -33.97 -2.59
CA VAL A 12 29.39 -32.62 -3.15
C VAL A 12 28.00 -32.39 -3.75
N LEU A 13 27.46 -33.35 -4.49
CA LEU A 13 26.11 -33.27 -5.04
C LEU A 13 25.03 -33.22 -3.95
N LEU A 14 25.20 -34.00 -2.87
CA LEU A 14 24.32 -33.97 -1.70
C LEU A 14 24.34 -32.59 -1.03
N LEU A 15 25.52 -32.03 -0.80
CA LEU A 15 25.65 -30.69 -0.20
C LEU A 15 25.04 -29.61 -1.09
N ALA A 16 25.28 -29.68 -2.41
CA ALA A 16 24.67 -28.77 -3.37
C ALA A 16 23.14 -28.87 -3.36
N TYR A 17 22.60 -30.08 -3.34
CA TYR A 17 21.16 -30.31 -3.26
C TYR A 17 20.56 -29.72 -1.98
N ILE A 18 21.19 -29.94 -0.83
CA ILE A 18 20.74 -29.40 0.45
C ILE A 18 20.73 -27.87 0.42
N LEU A 19 21.79 -27.24 -0.09
CA LEU A 19 21.86 -25.78 -0.21
C LEU A 19 20.74 -25.21 -1.09
N ILE A 20 20.50 -25.82 -2.26
CA ILE A 20 19.44 -25.40 -3.18
C ILE A 20 18.06 -25.58 -2.52
N PHE A 21 17.86 -26.69 -1.82
CA PHE A 21 16.61 -26.99 -1.13
C PHE A 21 16.29 -25.96 -0.05
N TYR A 22 17.26 -25.65 0.83
CA TYR A 22 17.10 -24.62 1.86
C TYR A 22 16.89 -23.23 1.25
N SER A 23 17.64 -22.87 0.21
CA SER A 23 17.45 -21.59 -0.48
C SER A 23 16.03 -21.47 -1.06
N THR A 24 15.50 -22.56 -1.62
CA THR A 24 14.15 -22.59 -2.20
C THR A 24 13.08 -22.44 -1.11
N LEU A 25 13.24 -23.11 0.04
CA LEU A 25 12.32 -22.97 1.17
C LEU A 25 12.33 -21.54 1.73
N HIS A 26 13.52 -20.97 1.93
CA HIS A 26 13.67 -19.62 2.44
C HIS A 26 13.04 -18.59 1.49
N LEU A 27 13.30 -18.74 0.19
CA LEU A 27 12.74 -17.86 -0.85
C LEU A 27 11.21 -17.95 -0.89
N LYS A 28 10.66 -19.17 -0.78
CA LYS A 28 9.21 -19.37 -0.72
C LYS A 28 8.58 -18.69 0.50
N SER A 29 9.24 -18.77 1.66
CA SER A 29 8.78 -18.08 2.88
C SER A 29 8.75 -16.56 2.69
N HIS A 30 9.81 -15.98 2.11
CA HIS A 30 9.86 -14.55 1.83
C HIS A 30 8.77 -14.10 0.85
N ILE A 31 8.49 -14.90 -0.18
CA ILE A 31 7.41 -14.60 -1.13
C ILE A 31 6.07 -14.56 -0.40
N THR A 32 5.77 -15.55 0.44
CA THR A 32 4.52 -15.59 1.21
C THR A 32 4.40 -14.41 2.18
N GLU A 33 5.50 -14.02 2.82
CA GLU A 33 5.51 -12.86 3.71
C GLU A 33 5.27 -11.55 2.96
N LEU A 34 5.91 -11.37 1.80
CA LEU A 34 5.70 -10.21 0.93
C LEU A 34 4.25 -10.14 0.41
N ASP A 35 3.68 -11.28 0.01
CA ASP A 35 2.28 -11.35 -0.44
C ASP A 35 1.32 -10.92 0.69
N ASN A 36 1.56 -11.36 1.92
CA ASN A 36 0.79 -10.94 3.08
C ASN A 36 0.92 -9.44 3.35
N GLN A 37 2.12 -8.88 3.23
CA GLN A 37 2.34 -7.43 3.38
C GLN A 37 1.60 -6.63 2.32
N ILE A 38 1.62 -7.08 1.06
CA ILE A 38 0.87 -6.47 -0.05
C ILE A 38 -0.62 -6.52 0.23
N GLU A 39 -1.14 -7.66 0.71
CA GLU A 39 -2.56 -7.78 1.01
C GLU A 39 -2.99 -6.83 2.14
N ASN A 40 -2.18 -6.73 3.20
CA ASN A 40 -2.42 -5.79 4.30
C ASN A 40 -2.42 -4.34 3.82
N LEU A 41 -1.43 -3.93 3.03
CA LEU A 41 -1.38 -2.58 2.46
C LEU A 41 -2.57 -2.30 1.54
N ARG A 42 -3.03 -3.30 0.77
CA ARG A 42 -4.25 -3.16 -0.05
C ARG A 42 -5.51 -2.99 0.79
N ARG A 43 -5.61 -3.67 1.94
CA ARG A 43 -6.73 -3.48 2.88
C ARG A 43 -6.70 -2.08 3.47
N GLU A 44 -5.55 -1.66 3.99
CA GLU A 44 -5.36 -0.32 4.55
C GLU A 44 -5.67 0.78 3.54
N ASN A 45 -5.20 0.63 2.30
CA ASN A 45 -5.47 1.61 1.25
C ASN A 45 -6.97 1.72 0.93
N ARG A 46 -7.71 0.61 0.90
CA ARG A 46 -9.18 0.63 0.72
C ARG A 46 -9.89 1.31 1.89
N GLU A 47 -9.45 1.08 3.12
CA GLU A 47 -10.01 1.73 4.30
C GLU A 47 -9.75 3.24 4.31
N LEU A 48 -8.54 3.65 3.95
CA LEU A 48 -8.17 5.05 3.77
C LEU A 48 -8.97 5.71 2.66
N GLU A 49 -9.15 5.04 1.52
CA GLU A 49 -9.95 5.54 0.41
C GLU A 49 -11.43 5.72 0.82
N GLN A 50 -12.01 4.76 1.53
CA GLN A 50 -13.36 4.90 2.08
C GLN A 50 -13.47 6.05 3.08
N THR A 51 -12.44 6.22 3.93
CA THR A 51 -12.38 7.31 4.91
C THR A 51 -12.27 8.66 4.21
N TYR A 52 -11.41 8.76 3.20
CA TYR A 52 -11.26 9.95 2.38
C TYR A 52 -12.57 10.29 1.67
N LEU A 53 -13.23 9.32 1.03
CA LEU A 53 -14.53 9.52 0.38
C LEU A 53 -15.58 9.98 1.39
N THR A 54 -15.54 9.48 2.63
CA THR A 54 -16.46 9.86 3.70
C THR A 54 -16.19 11.28 4.23
N LEU A 55 -14.92 11.67 4.35
CA LEU A 55 -14.50 13.00 4.78
C LEU A 55 -14.73 14.06 3.68
N THR A 56 -14.58 13.67 2.42
CA THR A 56 -14.72 14.54 1.24
C THR A 56 -16.17 14.62 0.75
N ARG A 57 -17.13 13.97 1.45
CA ARG A 57 -18.55 14.11 1.09
C ARG A 57 -18.93 15.59 1.15
N PRO A 58 -19.47 16.16 0.06
CA PRO A 58 -19.78 17.59 -0.01
C PRO A 58 -20.72 18.04 1.11
N GLU A 59 -21.65 17.18 1.51
CA GLU A 59 -22.56 17.41 2.64
C GLU A 59 -21.84 17.63 3.99
N ARG A 60 -20.74 16.90 4.25
CA ARG A 60 -19.92 17.08 5.45
C ARG A 60 -19.05 18.32 5.35
N ILE A 61 -18.50 18.60 4.17
CA ILE A 61 -17.72 19.82 3.92
C ILE A 61 -18.61 21.05 4.14
N GLU A 62 -19.83 21.03 3.61
CA GLU A 62 -20.83 22.08 3.77
C GLU A 62 -21.28 22.21 5.24
N ALA A 63 -21.50 21.10 5.94
CA ALA A 63 -21.82 21.11 7.36
C ALA A 63 -20.67 21.71 8.20
N ILE A 64 -19.41 21.42 7.87
CA ILE A 64 -18.24 22.01 8.54
C ILE A 64 -18.13 23.50 8.20
N ALA A 65 -18.30 23.88 6.94
CA ALA A 65 -18.27 25.28 6.50
C ALA A 65 -19.34 26.12 7.22
N LYS A 66 -20.57 25.59 7.31
CA LYS A 66 -21.69 26.26 7.99
C LYS A 66 -21.54 26.27 9.52
N LYS A 67 -21.13 25.16 10.13
CA LYS A 67 -21.09 25.03 11.62
C LYS A 67 -19.81 25.54 12.28
N LYS A 68 -18.64 25.31 11.68
CA LYS A 68 -17.34 25.68 12.26
C LYS A 68 -16.79 26.99 11.71
N LEU A 69 -17.03 27.27 10.43
CA LEU A 69 -16.50 28.47 9.77
C LEU A 69 -17.55 29.59 9.65
N HIS A 70 -18.78 29.34 10.12
CA HIS A 70 -19.92 30.27 10.02
C HIS A 70 -20.13 30.82 8.60
N LEU A 71 -19.72 30.06 7.58
CA LEU A 71 -19.87 30.45 6.19
C LEU A 71 -21.34 30.31 5.80
N VAL A 72 -21.91 31.43 5.35
CA VAL A 72 -23.29 31.49 4.86
C VAL A 72 -23.22 31.59 3.34
N GLU A 73 -24.05 30.80 2.66
CA GLU A 73 -24.15 30.82 1.21
C GLU A 73 -24.70 32.19 0.77
N ALA A 74 -23.91 32.93 0.00
CA ALA A 74 -24.30 34.26 -0.47
C ALA A 74 -25.42 34.11 -1.51
N LYS A 75 -26.65 34.46 -1.13
CA LYS A 75 -27.83 34.33 -1.98
C LYS A 75 -27.85 35.29 -3.16
N ASP A 76 -27.30 36.49 -2.98
CA ASP A 76 -27.23 37.53 -4.01
C ASP A 76 -25.90 38.26 -3.86
N PHE A 77 -25.02 38.14 -4.85
CA PHE A 77 -23.84 39.00 -4.94
C PHE A 77 -24.04 39.96 -6.11
N TYR A 78 -23.96 41.26 -5.83
CA TYR A 78 -24.00 42.29 -6.86
C TYR A 78 -22.56 42.78 -7.08
N VAL A 79 -22.06 42.61 -8.30
CA VAL A 79 -20.78 43.18 -8.73
C VAL A 79 -21.05 44.64 -9.09
N VAL A 80 -20.56 45.56 -8.27
CA VAL A 80 -20.64 47.00 -8.54
C VAL A 80 -19.29 47.47 -9.06
N GLU A 81 -19.24 47.87 -10.34
CA GLU A 81 -18.06 48.49 -10.93
C GLU A 81 -17.96 49.94 -10.44
N LEU A 82 -17.00 50.23 -9.56
CA LEU A 82 -16.73 51.59 -9.11
C LEU A 82 -15.91 52.33 -10.17
N LYS A 83 -16.57 53.13 -11.01
CA LYS A 83 -15.90 54.11 -11.85
C LYS A 83 -15.50 55.32 -11.01
N TYR A 84 -14.21 55.43 -10.69
CA TYR A 84 -13.63 56.67 -10.18
C TYR A 84 -13.63 57.72 -11.31
N LYS A 85 -14.14 58.92 -11.00
CA LYS A 85 -14.20 60.07 -11.90
C LYS A 85 -13.05 61.02 -11.63
#